data_AF-A0A1V8PSV9-F1
#
_entry.id   AF-A0A1V8PSV9-F1
#
_cell.length_a   1.000
_cell.length_b   1.000
_cell.length_c   1.000
_cell.angle_alpha   90.00
_cell.angle_beta   90.00
_cell.angle_gamma   90.00
#
_symmetry.space_group_name_H-M   'P 1'
#
loop_
_entity.id
_entity.type
_entity.pdbx_description
1 polymer ?
#
loop_
_entity_poly.entity_id
_entity_poly.type
_entity_poly.pdbx_seq_one_letter_code
_entity_poly.pdbx_strand_id
1 'polypeptide(L)'
;MRVLLKHEAMCAGNVSVTDVYDCSEEELRAMVERDRVLRAIHTGCSPCDIGSRNPQAILQELWNAEERSAHSFHRSDRASGATYSYEELADIGQEPQGYSASPEDILLSAEETREKANCLQTIFREVEKLPAGQRNIVKGVFVKGASQSDMARELGVSRAAVSKQLSTAVRKIRVVIRGESEVVKNMTTSAVGEGKDW
;
A
#
# COMPACT_ATOMS: atom_id res chain seq x y z
N MET A 1 24.02 36.53 1.36
CA MET A 1 24.44 35.63 0.27
C MET A 1 23.20 35.35 -0.57
N ARG A 2 23.33 35.44 -1.91
CA ARG A 2 22.17 35.31 -2.81
C ARG A 2 21.87 33.85 -3.14
N VAL A 3 20.61 33.46 -3.04
CA VAL A 3 20.10 32.15 -3.47
C VAL A 3 18.95 32.35 -4.46
N LEU A 4 18.83 31.41 -5.40
CA LEU A 4 17.74 31.41 -6.38
C LEU A 4 16.73 30.33 -6.01
N LEU A 5 15.47 30.72 -5.88
CA LEU A 5 14.36 29.81 -5.68
C LEU A 5 13.55 29.75 -6.98
N LYS A 6 13.49 28.56 -7.56
CA LYS A 6 12.64 28.28 -8.73
C LYS A 6 11.38 27.55 -8.25
N HIS A 7 10.22 27.97 -8.73
CA HIS A 7 8.93 27.36 -8.41
C HIS A 7 7.95 27.49 -9.59
N GLU A 8 6.83 26.77 -9.56
CA GLU A 8 5.86 26.79 -10.65
C GLU A 8 5.10 28.13 -10.66
N ALA A 9 4.82 28.65 -11.86
CA ALA A 9 3.97 29.83 -12.02
C ALA A 9 2.51 29.45 -11.79
N MET A 10 1.75 30.34 -11.13
CA MET A 10 0.32 30.16 -10.89
C MET A 10 -0.53 30.45 -12.15
N CYS A 11 -0.14 29.91 -13.30
CA CYS A 11 -0.81 30.11 -14.59
C CYS A 11 -1.24 28.81 -15.28
N ALA A 12 -1.11 27.66 -14.61
CA ALA A 12 -1.47 26.32 -15.12
C ALA A 12 -0.83 25.94 -16.48
N GLY A 13 0.17 26.70 -16.92
CA GLY A 13 1.05 26.37 -18.03
C GLY A 13 2.41 25.98 -17.48
N ASN A 14 3.12 25.09 -18.18
CA ASN A 14 4.47 24.59 -17.84
C ASN A 14 5.50 25.73 -17.86
N VAL A 15 5.44 26.60 -16.85
CA VAL A 15 6.15 27.86 -16.76
C VAL A 15 6.63 28.00 -15.34
N SER A 16 7.93 28.20 -15.16
CA SER A 16 8.54 28.42 -13.85
C SER A 16 8.87 29.88 -13.62
N VAL A 17 8.71 30.33 -12.38
CA VAL A 17 9.20 31.63 -11.88
C VAL A 17 10.51 31.39 -11.13
N THR A 18 11.41 32.36 -11.14
CA THR A 18 12.66 32.32 -10.36
C THR A 18 12.81 33.60 -9.57
N ASP A 19 12.77 33.47 -8.25
CA ASP A 19 12.97 34.56 -7.32
C ASP A 19 14.40 34.54 -6.76
N VAL A 20 14.93 35.73 -6.49
CA VAL A 20 16.27 35.90 -5.91
C VAL A 20 16.11 36.41 -4.49
N TYR A 21 16.68 35.68 -3.53
CA TYR A 21 16.64 36.03 -2.12
C TYR A 21 18.03 36.34 -1.60
N ASP A 22 18.13 37.43 -0.84
CA ASP A 22 19.31 37.75 -0.03
C ASP A 22 19.16 37.10 1.34
N CYS A 23 19.84 35.97 1.56
CA CYS A 23 19.81 35.25 2.82
C CYS A 23 21.03 35.57 3.69
N SER A 24 20.79 35.69 4.99
CA SER A 24 21.81 35.70 6.03
C SER A 24 22.48 34.33 6.17
N GLU A 25 23.65 34.28 6.80
CA GLU A 25 24.36 33.02 7.06
C GLU A 25 23.57 32.11 8.02
N GLU A 26 22.80 32.70 8.94
CA GLU A 26 21.97 31.97 9.90
C GLU A 26 20.81 31.24 9.20
N GLU A 27 20.14 31.91 8.26
CA GLU A 27 19.06 31.31 7.45
C GLU A 27 19.58 30.15 6.58
N LEU A 28 20.76 30.33 5.97
CA LEU A 28 21.38 29.28 5.17
C LEU A 28 21.78 28.08 6.03
N ARG A 29 22.30 28.32 7.24
CA ARG A 29 22.63 27.25 8.20
C ARG A 29 21.38 26.50 8.64
N ALA A 30 20.30 27.21 8.93
CA ALA A 30 19.01 26.59 9.28
C ALA A 30 18.47 25.71 8.14
N MET A 31 18.60 26.16 6.88
CA MET A 31 18.19 25.37 5.72
C MET A 31 19.02 24.09 5.57
N VAL A 32 20.34 24.17 5.72
CA VAL A 32 21.24 23.00 5.64
C VAL A 32 20.99 22.01 6.77
N GLU A 33 20.74 22.50 7.98
CA GLU A 33 20.47 21.63 9.12
C GLU A 33 19.12 20.92 8.98
N ARG A 34 18.08 21.65 8.54
CA ARG A 34 16.78 21.05 8.25
C ARG A 34 16.88 19.97 7.18
N ASP A 35 17.63 20.22 6.11
CA ASP A 35 17.90 19.23 5.06
C ASP A 35 18.56 17.95 5.61
N ARG A 36 19.57 18.10 6.47
CA ARG A 36 20.23 16.96 7.11
C ARG A 36 19.28 16.14 7.96
N VAL A 37 18.48 16.78 8.80
CA VAL A 37 17.50 16.10 9.67
C VAL A 37 16.48 15.33 8.82
N LEU A 38 15.94 15.94 7.77
CA LEU A 38 14.97 15.28 6.89
C LEU A 38 15.57 14.07 6.18
N ARG A 39 16.82 14.17 5.68
CA ARG A 39 17.49 13.03 5.06
C ARG A 39 17.81 11.92 6.07
N ALA A 40 18.17 12.25 7.30
CA ALA A 40 18.44 11.28 8.37
C ALA A 40 17.19 10.48 8.75
N ILE A 41 16.05 11.15 8.85
CA ILE A 41 14.75 10.49 9.07
C ILE A 41 14.45 9.53 7.91
N HIS A 42 14.69 9.95 6.67
CA HIS A 42 14.41 9.11 5.50
C HIS A 42 15.32 7.88 5.39
N THR A 43 16.60 8.00 5.76
CA THR A 43 17.56 6.89 5.68
C THR A 43 17.66 6.06 6.96
N GLY A 44 17.07 6.50 8.07
CA GLY A 44 17.19 5.84 9.37
C GLY A 44 18.59 5.98 10.00
N CYS A 45 19.31 7.06 9.70
CA CYS A 45 20.66 7.32 10.21
C CYS A 45 20.68 8.57 11.13
N SER A 46 21.79 8.79 11.84
CA SER A 46 21.95 10.01 12.63
C SER A 46 22.15 11.23 11.73
N PRO A 47 21.60 12.42 12.04
CA PRO A 47 21.85 13.65 11.28
C PRO A 47 23.34 14.01 11.18
N CYS A 48 24.15 13.63 12.17
CA CYS A 48 25.59 13.85 12.19
C CYS A 48 26.35 13.04 11.13
N ASP A 49 25.78 11.91 10.68
CA ASP A 49 26.38 11.03 9.69
C ASP A 49 26.12 11.52 8.25
N ILE A 50 25.30 12.58 8.10
CA ILE A 50 24.89 13.13 6.82
C ILE A 50 25.69 14.39 6.48
N GLY A 51 26.43 14.33 5.38
CA GLY A 51 27.18 15.47 4.85
C GLY A 51 26.29 16.69 4.59
N SER A 52 26.82 17.90 4.88
CA SER A 52 26.16 19.15 4.50
C SER A 52 26.12 19.28 2.99
N ARG A 53 25.09 19.96 2.50
CA ARG A 53 24.95 20.30 1.09
C ARG A 53 24.95 21.81 0.91
N ASN A 54 25.28 22.24 -0.30
CA ASN A 54 25.14 23.63 -0.68
C ASN A 54 23.64 24.02 -0.62
N PRO A 55 23.29 25.12 0.06
CA PRO A 55 21.98 25.75 0.00
C PRO A 55 21.29 25.72 -1.38
N GLN A 56 22.00 26.10 -2.44
CA GLN A 56 21.43 26.15 -3.78
C GLN A 56 21.08 24.76 -4.34
N ALA A 57 21.83 23.73 -3.94
CA ALA A 57 21.56 22.36 -4.36
C ALA A 57 20.31 21.78 -3.69
N ILE A 58 20.04 22.18 -2.44
CA ILE A 58 18.83 21.80 -1.71
C ILE A 58 17.60 22.40 -2.42
N LEU A 59 17.64 23.70 -2.74
CA LEU A 59 16.55 24.37 -3.46
C LEU A 59 16.33 23.78 -4.86
N GLN A 60 17.40 23.44 -5.57
CA GLN A 60 17.30 22.81 -6.89
C GLN A 60 16.65 21.42 -6.81
N GLU A 61 16.95 20.62 -5.79
CA GLU A 61 16.30 19.32 -5.61
C GLU A 61 14.82 19.46 -5.26
N LEU A 62 14.45 20.44 -4.43
CA LEU A 62 13.04 20.75 -4.13
C LEU A 62 12.28 21.12 -5.40
N TRP A 63 12.86 22.00 -6.23
CA TRP A 63 12.30 22.30 -7.55
C TRP A 63 12.17 21.03 -8.42
N ASN A 64 13.21 20.20 -8.50
CA ASN A 64 13.14 18.97 -9.31
C ASN A 64 12.08 17.98 -8.80
N ALA A 65 11.76 17.99 -7.50
CA ALA A 65 10.68 17.20 -6.93
C ALA A 65 9.30 17.77 -7.29
N GLU A 66 9.14 19.09 -7.20
CA GLU A 66 7.95 19.82 -7.62
C GLU A 66 7.68 19.65 -9.12
N GLU A 67 8.68 19.86 -9.97
CA GLU A 67 8.63 19.70 -11.43
C GLU A 67 8.25 18.25 -11.82
N ARG A 68 8.79 17.24 -11.13
CA ARG A 68 8.37 15.84 -11.33
C ARG A 68 6.92 15.60 -10.94
N SER A 69 6.45 16.21 -9.86
CA SER A 69 5.06 16.11 -9.40
C SER A 69 4.10 16.76 -10.42
N ALA A 70 4.39 18.00 -10.82
CA ALA A 70 3.62 18.73 -11.81
C ALA A 70 3.61 18.02 -13.17
N HIS A 71 4.76 17.55 -13.65
CA HIS A 71 4.82 16.78 -14.90
C HIS A 71 4.15 15.41 -14.82
N SER A 72 4.12 14.75 -13.65
CA SER A 72 3.36 13.52 -13.49
C SER A 72 1.85 13.77 -13.58
N PHE A 73 1.38 14.91 -13.06
CA PHE A 73 -0.01 15.34 -13.17
C PHE A 73 -0.34 15.72 -14.62
N HIS A 74 0.54 16.47 -15.30
CA HIS A 74 0.40 16.87 -16.70
C HIS A 74 0.81 15.79 -17.74
N ARG A 75 0.85 14.51 -17.35
CA ARG A 75 0.99 13.38 -18.28
C ARG A 75 -0.23 12.48 -18.33
N SER A 76 -1.17 12.56 -17.40
CA SER A 76 -2.43 11.81 -17.47
C SER A 76 -3.42 12.45 -18.48
N ASP A 77 -3.37 13.76 -18.62
CA ASP A 77 -4.06 14.63 -19.58
C ASP A 77 -3.45 14.60 -20.99
N ARG A 78 -2.21 14.10 -21.18
CA ARG A 78 -1.51 14.08 -22.50
C ARG A 78 -1.53 12.74 -23.23
N ALA A 79 -2.37 11.79 -22.87
CA ALA A 79 -2.59 10.59 -23.70
C ALA A 79 -3.14 10.94 -25.11
N SER A 80 -3.65 12.16 -25.30
CA SER A 80 -3.99 12.74 -26.60
C SER A 80 -3.60 14.22 -26.55
N GLY A 81 -2.49 14.59 -27.18
CA GLY A 81 -1.90 15.94 -27.12
C GLY A 81 -2.70 17.05 -27.81
N ALA A 82 -3.93 17.30 -27.37
CA ALA A 82 -4.75 18.44 -27.78
C ALA A 82 -5.22 19.19 -26.53
N THR A 83 -4.76 20.44 -26.40
CA THR A 83 -5.30 21.38 -25.42
C THR A 83 -6.65 21.86 -25.93
N TYR A 84 -7.73 21.23 -25.51
CA TYR A 84 -9.08 21.73 -25.76
C TYR A 84 -9.48 22.72 -24.66
N SER A 85 -10.11 23.83 -25.03
CA SER A 85 -10.76 24.69 -24.04
C SER A 85 -11.98 23.99 -23.42
N TYR A 86 -12.41 24.39 -22.22
CA TYR A 86 -13.61 23.81 -21.58
C TYR A 86 -14.86 23.97 -22.44
N GLU A 87 -14.96 25.08 -23.18
CA GLU A 87 -16.05 25.38 -24.11
C GLU A 87 -16.00 24.45 -25.33
N GLU A 88 -14.81 24.18 -25.87
CA GLU A 88 -14.65 23.23 -26.99
C GLU A 88 -14.99 21.79 -26.59
N LEU A 89 -14.63 21.35 -25.38
CA LEU A 89 -14.98 20.00 -24.90
C LEU A 89 -16.50 19.80 -24.76
N ALA A 90 -17.21 20.85 -24.33
CA ALA A 90 -18.66 20.82 -24.21
C ALA A 90 -19.36 20.70 -25.58
N ASP A 91 -18.82 21.35 -26.61
CA ASP A 91 -19.35 21.34 -27.97
C ASP A 91 -19.14 20.00 -28.70
N ILE A 92 -18.06 19.27 -28.38
CA ILE A 92 -17.75 17.97 -28.98
C ILE A 92 -18.52 16.82 -28.28
N GLY A 93 -19.19 17.11 -27.16
CA GLY A 93 -19.98 16.13 -26.41
C GLY A 93 -19.15 14.97 -25.83
N GLN A 94 -17.84 15.18 -25.70
CA GLN A 94 -16.90 14.15 -25.28
C GLN A 94 -16.63 14.32 -23.78
N GLU A 95 -17.14 13.40 -22.96
CA GLU A 95 -16.80 13.39 -21.53
C GLU A 95 -15.29 13.23 -21.34
N PRO A 96 -14.67 13.99 -20.42
CA PRO A 96 -13.23 13.94 -20.20
C PRO A 96 -12.81 12.50 -19.87
N GLN A 97 -12.07 11.88 -20.79
CA GLN A 97 -11.50 10.56 -20.57
C GLN A 97 -10.34 10.66 -19.60
N GLY A 98 -10.66 10.50 -18.33
CA GLY A 98 -9.72 10.45 -17.24
C GLY A 98 -10.50 10.19 -15.97
N TYR A 99 -10.80 8.92 -15.70
CA TYR A 99 -11.20 8.50 -14.37
C TYR A 99 -9.98 8.68 -13.45
N SER A 100 -9.67 9.92 -13.08
CA SER A 100 -8.91 10.18 -11.88
C SER A 100 -9.79 9.68 -10.73
N ALA A 101 -9.29 8.71 -9.97
CA ALA A 101 -9.99 8.19 -8.80
C ALA A 101 -10.50 9.38 -7.98
N SER A 102 -11.80 9.36 -7.67
CA SER A 102 -12.41 10.40 -6.83
C SER A 102 -11.61 10.52 -5.52
N PRO A 103 -11.55 11.70 -4.88
CA PRO A 103 -11.01 11.80 -3.52
C PRO A 103 -11.58 10.74 -2.57
N GLU A 104 -12.85 10.36 -2.75
CA GLU A 104 -13.50 9.25 -2.05
C GLU A 104 -12.86 7.89 -2.39
N ASP A 105 -12.65 7.59 -3.67
CA ASP A 105 -12.02 6.35 -4.12
C ASP A 105 -10.59 6.20 -3.60
N ILE A 106 -9.84 7.30 -3.53
CA ILE A 106 -8.48 7.31 -2.98
C ILE A 106 -8.52 6.93 -1.50
N LEU A 107 -9.42 7.54 -0.72
CA LEU A 107 -9.58 7.23 0.70
C LEU A 107 -10.03 5.78 0.92
N LEU A 108 -11.00 5.31 0.13
CA LEU A 108 -11.47 3.92 0.17
C LEU A 108 -10.35 2.94 -0.16
N SER A 109 -9.52 3.23 -1.18
CA SER A 109 -8.41 2.36 -1.56
C SER A 109 -7.32 2.29 -0.48
N ALA A 110 -7.04 3.41 0.19
CA ALA A 110 -6.07 3.47 1.29
C ALA A 110 -6.58 2.69 2.52
N GLU A 111 -7.87 2.86 2.84
CA GLU A 111 -8.54 2.11 3.90
C GLU A 111 -8.53 0.61 3.61
N GLU A 112 -8.93 0.20 2.40
CA GLU A 112 -8.95 -1.21 1.98
C GLU A 112 -7.53 -1.82 2.02
N THR A 113 -6.51 -1.07 1.60
CA THR A 113 -5.11 -1.52 1.67
C THR A 113 -4.68 -1.73 3.12
N ARG A 114 -5.05 -0.82 4.02
CA ARG A 114 -4.76 -0.93 5.45
C ARG A 114 -5.49 -2.12 6.09
N GLU A 115 -6.76 -2.31 5.78
CA GLU A 115 -7.54 -3.46 6.25
C GLU A 115 -6.95 -4.79 5.76
N LYS A 116 -6.61 -4.89 4.47
CA LYS A 116 -5.93 -6.05 3.89
C LYS A 116 -4.62 -6.34 4.61
N ALA A 117 -3.79 -5.33 4.88
CA ALA A 117 -2.54 -5.49 5.62
C ALA A 117 -2.76 -6.01 7.04
N ASN A 118 -3.75 -5.47 7.75
CA ASN A 118 -4.13 -5.92 9.10
C ASN A 118 -4.64 -7.36 9.11
N CYS A 119 -5.47 -7.74 8.14
CA CYS A 119 -5.96 -9.11 7.98
C CYS A 119 -4.80 -10.07 7.72
N LEU A 120 -3.86 -9.73 6.84
CA LEU A 120 -2.68 -10.55 6.54
C LEU A 120 -1.79 -10.74 7.77
N GLN A 121 -1.51 -9.68 8.52
CA GLN A 121 -0.74 -9.78 9.77
C GLN A 121 -1.41 -10.72 10.77
N THR A 122 -2.74 -10.61 10.91
CA THR A 122 -3.52 -11.51 11.78
C THR A 122 -3.45 -12.95 11.28
N ILE A 123 -3.60 -13.20 9.99
CA ILE A 123 -3.46 -14.53 9.39
C ILE A 123 -2.09 -15.13 9.73
N PHE A 124 -0.99 -14.41 9.47
CA PHE A 124 0.36 -14.92 9.70
C PHE A 124 0.59 -15.26 11.18
N ARG A 125 0.17 -14.38 12.09
CA ARG A 125 0.23 -14.63 13.53
C ARG A 125 -0.53 -15.89 13.95
N GLU A 126 -1.72 -16.11 13.41
CA GLU A 126 -2.51 -17.31 13.75
C GLU A 126 -1.94 -18.58 13.12
N VAL A 127 -1.36 -18.51 11.92
CA VAL A 127 -0.64 -19.63 11.30
C VAL A 127 0.54 -20.06 12.17
N GLU A 128 1.24 -19.13 12.80
CA GLU A 128 2.35 -19.43 13.71
C GLU A 128 1.91 -20.12 15.00
N LYS A 129 0.67 -19.93 15.46
CA LYS A 129 0.12 -20.63 16.63
C LYS A 129 -0.32 -22.06 16.32
N LEU A 130 -0.48 -22.42 15.04
CA LEU A 130 -0.88 -23.77 14.66
C LEU A 130 0.17 -24.82 15.03
N PRO A 131 -0.25 -26.07 15.34
CA PRO A 131 0.66 -27.20 15.49
C PRO A 131 1.56 -27.38 14.27
N ALA A 132 2.80 -27.84 14.47
CA ALA A 132 3.83 -27.91 13.43
C ALA A 132 3.36 -28.62 12.14
N GLY A 133 2.65 -29.76 12.27
CA GLY A 133 2.11 -30.47 11.12
C GLY A 133 1.10 -29.64 10.31
N GLN A 134 0.16 -28.97 10.98
CA GLN A 134 -0.84 -28.12 10.32
C GLN A 134 -0.19 -26.88 9.70
N ARG A 135 0.75 -26.26 10.42
CA ARG A 135 1.51 -25.09 9.94
C ARG A 135 2.28 -25.41 8.67
N ASN A 136 2.96 -26.55 8.62
CA ASN A 136 3.73 -26.98 7.46
C ASN A 136 2.85 -27.22 6.25
N ILE A 137 1.68 -27.85 6.45
CA ILE A 137 0.69 -28.05 5.38
C ILE A 137 0.16 -26.70 4.86
N VAL A 138 -0.22 -25.78 5.74
CA VAL A 138 -0.73 -24.44 5.34
C VAL A 138 0.33 -23.66 4.58
N LYS A 139 1.58 -23.61 5.06
CA LYS A 139 2.69 -22.94 4.36
C LYS A 139 3.01 -23.63 3.03
N GLY A 140 3.00 -24.96 2.98
CA GLY A 140 3.23 -25.71 1.75
C GLY A 140 2.19 -25.41 0.68
N VAL A 141 0.91 -25.43 1.04
CA VAL A 141 -0.19 -25.23 0.08
C VAL A 141 -0.34 -23.76 -0.33
N PHE A 142 -0.42 -22.83 0.63
CA PHE A 142 -0.77 -21.44 0.33
C PHE A 142 0.42 -20.51 0.06
N VAL A 143 1.62 -20.83 0.58
CA VAL A 143 2.82 -20.00 0.37
C VAL A 143 3.72 -20.59 -0.71
N LYS A 144 3.93 -21.91 -0.69
CA LYS A 144 4.79 -22.60 -1.67
C LYS A 144 4.04 -23.14 -2.90
N GLY A 145 2.71 -23.10 -2.91
CA GLY A 145 1.88 -23.57 -4.04
C GLY A 145 1.90 -25.09 -4.26
N ALA A 146 2.32 -25.88 -3.27
CA ALA A 146 2.37 -27.34 -3.39
C ALA A 146 0.96 -27.95 -3.42
N SER A 147 0.77 -29.01 -4.20
CA SER A 147 -0.50 -29.73 -4.20
C SER A 147 -0.69 -30.51 -2.90
N GLN A 148 -1.94 -30.74 -2.47
CA GLN A 148 -2.22 -31.58 -1.29
C GLN A 148 -1.69 -33.03 -1.45
N SER A 149 -1.56 -33.50 -2.69
CA SER A 149 -1.00 -34.83 -2.99
C SER A 149 0.51 -34.87 -2.77
N ASP A 150 1.22 -33.81 -3.13
CA ASP A 150 2.67 -33.71 -2.90
C ASP A 150 2.97 -33.55 -1.41
N MET A 151 2.18 -32.73 -0.71
CA MET A 151 2.27 -32.62 0.75
C MET A 151 2.00 -33.96 1.46
N ALA A 152 1.07 -34.76 0.95
CA ALA A 152 0.77 -36.08 1.49
C ALA A 152 1.96 -37.04 1.32
N ARG A 153 2.61 -37.01 0.15
CA ARG A 153 3.80 -37.81 -0.15
C ARG A 153 5.00 -37.40 0.71
N GLU A 154 5.24 -36.10 0.84
CA GLU A 154 6.34 -35.55 1.65
C GLU A 154 6.20 -35.90 3.13
N LEU A 155 4.98 -35.81 3.67
CA LEU A 155 4.69 -36.06 5.08
C LEU A 155 4.41 -37.54 5.40
N GLY A 156 4.37 -38.43 4.40
CA GLY A 156 4.09 -39.85 4.58
C GLY A 156 2.66 -40.14 5.09
N VAL A 157 1.69 -39.28 4.77
CA VAL A 157 0.29 -39.41 5.23
C VAL A 157 -0.67 -39.50 4.05
N SER A 158 -1.93 -39.86 4.30
CA SER A 158 -2.94 -39.88 3.23
C SER A 158 -3.35 -38.46 2.81
N ARG A 159 -3.75 -38.30 1.53
CA ARG A 159 -4.31 -37.04 1.02
C ARG A 159 -5.53 -36.57 1.82
N ALA A 160 -6.37 -37.51 2.29
CA ALA A 160 -7.51 -37.20 3.13
C ALA A 160 -7.10 -36.63 4.49
N ALA A 161 -6.00 -37.12 5.08
CA ALA A 161 -5.45 -36.56 6.31
C ALA A 161 -4.95 -35.12 6.10
N VAL A 162 -4.24 -34.85 4.99
CA VAL A 162 -3.80 -33.49 4.63
C VAL A 162 -5.00 -32.56 4.44
N SER A 163 -6.02 -32.99 3.71
CA SER A 163 -7.25 -32.22 3.49
C SER A 163 -7.97 -31.89 4.81
N LYS A 164 -8.13 -32.88 5.71
CA LYS A 164 -8.74 -32.67 7.03
C LYS A 164 -7.96 -31.67 7.89
N GLN A 165 -6.63 -31.80 7.93
CA GLN A 165 -5.75 -30.90 8.67
C GLN A 165 -5.79 -29.47 8.11
N LEU A 166 -5.74 -29.33 6.78
CA LEU A 166 -5.83 -28.04 6.10
C LEU A 166 -7.17 -27.34 6.38
N SER A 167 -8.29 -28.05 6.22
CA SER A 167 -9.63 -27.51 6.50
C SER A 167 -9.79 -27.09 7.96
N THR A 168 -9.24 -27.87 8.89
CA THR A 168 -9.28 -27.53 10.33
C THR A 168 -8.46 -26.28 10.63
N ALA A 169 -7.26 -26.16 10.05
CA ALA A 169 -6.40 -25.00 10.21
C ALA A 169 -7.04 -23.72 9.64
N VAL A 170 -7.57 -23.79 8.42
CA VAL A 170 -8.27 -22.66 7.76
C VAL A 170 -9.49 -22.24 8.56
N ARG A 171 -10.25 -23.20 9.13
CA ARG A 171 -11.41 -22.88 9.97
C ARG A 171 -11.01 -22.11 11.23
N LYS A 172 -9.92 -22.50 11.91
CA LYS A 172 -9.41 -21.80 13.10
C LYS A 172 -9.01 -20.36 12.77
N ILE A 173 -8.27 -20.17 11.67
CA ILE A 173 -7.83 -18.84 11.24
C ILE A 173 -9.03 -17.96 10.87
N ARG A 174 -10.03 -18.51 10.15
CA ARG A 174 -11.24 -17.79 9.75
C ARG A 174 -12.03 -17.26 10.95
N VAL A 175 -12.18 -18.07 12.00
CA VAL A 175 -12.85 -17.69 13.25
C VAL A 175 -12.21 -16.44 13.86
N VAL A 176 -10.88 -16.40 13.91
CA VAL A 176 -10.14 -15.26 14.46
C VAL A 176 -10.29 -14.00 13.61
N ILE A 177 -10.25 -14.12 12.27
CA ILE A 177 -10.37 -12.96 11.37
C ILE A 177 -11.78 -12.36 11.42
N ARG A 178 -12.82 -13.19 11.50
CA ARG A 178 -14.22 -12.74 11.51
C ARG A 178 -14.71 -12.28 12.88
N GLY A 179 -13.92 -12.47 13.94
CA GLY A 179 -14.38 -12.23 15.32
C GLY A 179 -15.53 -13.14 15.75
N GLU A 180 -15.79 -14.23 15.01
CA GLU A 180 -16.85 -15.19 15.29
C GLU A 180 -16.43 -16.08 16.47
N SER A 181 -16.63 -15.61 17.70
CA SER A 181 -16.39 -16.41 18.92
C SER A 181 -17.06 -17.80 18.82
N GLU A 182 -16.37 -18.86 19.25
CA GLU A 182 -16.82 -20.26 19.20
C GLU A 182 -18.07 -20.54 20.06
N VAL A 183 -19.24 -20.03 19.69
CA VAL A 183 -20.50 -20.28 20.41
C VAL A 183 -21.48 -21.14 19.60
N VAL A 184 -21.26 -21.38 18.30
CA VAL A 184 -22.26 -22.04 17.43
C VAL A 184 -21.93 -23.50 17.09
N LYS A 185 -21.47 -24.33 18.03
CA LYS A 185 -21.25 -25.77 17.75
C LYS A 185 -22.06 -26.74 18.59
N ASN A 186 -22.96 -26.28 19.46
CA ASN A 186 -23.64 -27.16 20.40
C ASN A 186 -25.15 -27.36 20.09
N MET A 187 -25.63 -27.05 18.88
CA MET A 187 -27.09 -27.07 18.59
C MET A 187 -27.51 -27.96 17.41
N THR A 188 -26.72 -28.94 16.97
CA THR A 188 -27.16 -29.79 15.83
C THR A 188 -26.74 -31.25 15.89
N THR A 189 -26.69 -31.82 17.09
CA THR A 189 -26.64 -33.29 17.27
C THR A 189 -27.63 -33.74 18.34
N SER A 190 -28.92 -33.50 18.09
CA SER A 190 -30.02 -34.20 18.79
C SER A 190 -31.28 -34.21 17.93
N ALA A 191 -31.24 -34.82 16.74
CA ALA A 191 -32.44 -35.15 15.97
C ALA A 191 -32.14 -36.17 14.87
N VAL A 192 -31.52 -37.31 15.22
CA VAL A 192 -31.62 -38.53 14.41
C VAL A 192 -31.75 -39.70 15.38
N GLY A 193 -32.95 -40.28 15.43
CA GLY A 193 -33.20 -41.52 16.13
C GLY A 193 -34.63 -41.64 16.64
N GLU A 194 -35.58 -41.85 15.73
CA GLU A 194 -36.72 -42.75 15.96
C GLU A 194 -37.45 -43.00 14.65
N GLY A 195 -36.94 -43.98 13.90
CA GLY A 195 -37.70 -44.70 12.90
C GLY A 195 -38.16 -46.02 13.51
N LYS A 196 -39.45 -46.10 13.84
CA LYS A 196 -40.20 -47.35 14.00
C LYS A 196 -41.65 -47.03 13.66
N ASP A 197 -42.09 -47.47 12.49
CA ASP A 197 -43.20 -48.43 12.35
C ASP A 197 -43.67 -48.52 10.89
N TRP A 198 -43.97 -49.78 10.51
CA TRP A 198 -44.54 -50.35 9.28
C TRP A 198 -43.59 -50.61 8.10
#